data_AF-A0A2X3CY77-F1
#
_entry.id   AF-A0A2X3CY77-F1
#
_cell.length_a   1.000
_cell.length_b   1.000
_cell.length_c   1.000
_cell.angle_alpha   90.00
_cell.angle_beta   90.00
_cell.angle_gamma   90.00
#
_symmetry.space_group_name_H-M   'P 1'
#
loop_
_entity.id
_entity.type
_entity.pdbx_description
1 polymer ?
#
loop_
_entity_poly.entity_id
_entity_poly.type
_entity_poly.pdbx_seq_one_letter_code
_entity_poly.pdbx_strand_id
1 'polypeptide(L)'
;MVLRQGRFGMFIGCSRYPECEHTELIDKPDETAIACPQCGQGHLVQRRSRFGKTFHSCDRYPDCQFVINFKPVAANALNAITRC
;
A
#
# COMPACT_ATOMS: atom_id res chain seq x y z
N MET A 1 4.25 -10.53 -19.78
CA MET A 1 3.31 -10.25 -18.67
C MET A 1 1.95 -9.95 -19.28
N VAL A 2 0.86 -10.44 -18.70
CA VAL A 2 -0.52 -10.32 -19.21
C VAL A 2 -1.47 -10.05 -18.06
N LEU A 3 -2.44 -9.16 -18.25
CA LEU A 3 -3.51 -8.92 -17.29
C LEU A 3 -4.50 -10.09 -17.32
N ARG A 4 -4.74 -10.73 -16.18
CA ARG A 4 -5.68 -11.85 -16.03
C ARG A 4 -6.64 -11.56 -14.88
N GLN A 5 -7.86 -12.07 -14.99
CA GLN A 5 -8.88 -11.95 -13.95
C GLN A 5 -8.89 -13.21 -13.07
N GLY A 6 -8.68 -13.04 -11.77
CA GLY A 6 -8.74 -14.12 -10.76
C GLY A 6 -9.85 -13.89 -9.75
N ARG A 7 -10.01 -14.84 -8.81
CA ARG A 7 -11.06 -14.78 -7.77
C ARG A 7 -10.95 -13.56 -6.84
N PHE A 8 -9.74 -13.01 -6.69
CA PHE A 8 -9.43 -11.89 -5.79
C PHE A 8 -9.30 -10.56 -6.54
N GLY A 9 -9.56 -10.53 -7.85
CA GLY A 9 -9.41 -9.35 -8.70
C GLY A 9 -8.46 -9.58 -9.87
N MET A 10 -8.10 -8.48 -10.54
CA MET A 10 -7.15 -8.52 -11.65
C MET A 10 -5.72 -8.68 -11.13
N PHE A 11 -4.93 -9.50 -11.81
CA PHE A 11 -3.52 -9.74 -11.50
C PHE A 11 -2.70 -9.77 -12.80
N ILE A 12 -1.40 -9.53 -12.66
CA ILE A 12 -0.45 -9.60 -13.76
C ILE A 12 0.21 -10.98 -13.71
N GLY A 13 -0.07 -11.81 -14.71
CA GLY A 13 0.53 -13.14 -14.84
C GLY A 13 1.58 -13.20 -15.94
N CYS A 14 2.44 -14.22 -15.91
CA CYS A 14 3.33 -14.51 -17.02
C CYS A 14 2.55 -14.95 -18.27
N SER A 15 3.02 -14.54 -19.46
CA SER A 15 2.37 -14.87 -20.74
C SER A 15 2.52 -16.35 -21.11
N ARG A 16 3.59 -17.00 -20.63
CA ARG A 16 4.00 -18.38 -20.95
C ARG A 16 3.60 -19.39 -19.87
N TYR A 17 2.51 -19.16 -19.16
CA TYR A 17 2.00 -20.14 -18.20
C TYR A 17 1.64 -21.45 -18.94
N PRO A 18 2.06 -22.65 -18.49
CA PRO A 18 2.63 -22.99 -17.18
C PRO A 18 4.17 -22.98 -17.06
N GLU A 19 4.91 -22.72 -18.14
CA GLU A 19 6.39 -22.68 -18.13
C GLU A 19 6.98 -21.56 -17.25
N CYS A 20 6.14 -20.58 -16.89
CA CYS A 20 6.48 -19.44 -16.06
C CYS A 20 5.30 -19.11 -15.14
N GLU A 21 5.48 -19.28 -13.83
CA GLU A 21 4.42 -19.13 -12.82
C GLU A 21 4.43 -17.76 -12.11
N HIS A 22 5.24 -16.81 -12.59
CA HIS A 22 5.33 -15.47 -12.01
C HIS A 22 3.97 -14.75 -12.04
N THR A 23 3.55 -14.27 -10.86
CA THR A 23 2.27 -13.60 -10.66
C THR A 23 2.46 -12.41 -9.72
N GLU A 24 1.99 -11.24 -10.14
CA GLU A 24 2.00 -10.02 -9.33
C GLU A 24 0.59 -9.45 -9.17
N LEU A 25 0.27 -8.98 -7.97
CA LEU A 25 -0.95 -8.25 -7.69
C LEU A 25 -0.79 -6.80 -8.16
N ILE A 26 -1.84 -6.25 -8.76
CA ILE A 26 -1.87 -4.85 -9.20
C ILE A 26 -1.94 -3.92 -7.99
N ASP A 27 -2.78 -4.27 -7.02
CA ASP A 27 -2.91 -3.57 -5.75
C ASP A 27 -1.88 -4.11 -4.76
N LYS A 28 -0.58 -3.93 -5.05
CA LYS A 28 0.42 -4.07 -3.99
C LYS A 28 0.06 -3.03 -2.93
N PRO A 29 -0.20 -3.41 -1.66
CA PRO A 29 -0.32 -2.42 -0.61
C PRO A 29 0.97 -1.61 -0.67
N ASP A 30 0.85 -0.30 -0.87
CA ASP A 30 1.98 0.59 -0.73
C ASP A 30 2.55 0.27 0.66
N GLU A 31 3.73 -0.37 0.71
CA GLU A 31 4.53 -0.49 1.93
C GLU A 31 4.97 0.92 2.26
N THR A 32 4.02 1.74 2.68
CA THR A 32 4.26 3.08 3.16
C THR A 32 4.91 2.86 4.50
N ALA A 33 6.24 2.74 4.49
CA ALA A 33 7.10 2.70 5.68
C ALA A 33 7.09 4.07 6.40
N ILE A 34 5.90 4.66 6.54
CA ILE A 34 5.67 5.94 7.18
C ILE A 34 5.49 5.64 8.65
N ALA A 35 6.40 6.16 9.45
CA ALA A 35 6.32 6.07 10.90
C ALA A 35 4.98 6.64 11.38
N CYS A 36 4.36 5.92 12.32
CA CYS A 36 3.13 6.38 12.95
C CYS A 36 3.43 7.64 13.77
N PRO A 37 2.78 8.79 13.50
CA PRO A 37 3.02 10.02 14.24
C PRO A 37 2.50 9.98 15.68
N GLN A 38 1.62 9.02 16.01
CA GLN A 38 1.05 8.88 17.35
C GLN A 38 1.97 8.11 18.31
N CYS A 39 2.55 6.99 17.86
CA CYS A 39 3.39 6.15 18.72
C CYS A 39 4.89 6.24 18.40
N GLY A 40 5.29 6.76 17.25
CA GLY A 40 6.69 6.90 16.81
C GLY A 40 7.46 5.59 16.60
N GLN A 41 6.86 4.44 16.94
CA GLN A 41 7.50 3.13 17.00
C GLN A 41 6.96 2.15 15.94
N GLY A 42 5.76 2.42 15.43
CA GLY A 42 5.09 1.60 14.43
C GLY A 42 5.05 2.27 13.06
N HIS A 43 4.54 1.55 12.07
CA HIS A 43 4.37 2.04 10.69
C HIS A 43 2.91 2.02 10.25
N LEU A 44 2.56 2.94 9.35
CA LEU A 44 1.24 3.02 8.76
C LEU A 44 1.08 2.00 7.64
N VAL A 45 0.33 0.94 7.90
CA VAL A 45 0.02 -0.10 6.90
C VAL A 45 -1.30 0.19 6.20
N GLN A 46 -1.29 0.07 4.87
CA GLN A 46 -2.49 0.17 4.05
C GLN A 46 -3.41 -1.04 4.29
N ARG A 47 -4.66 -0.79 4.66
CA ARG A 47 -5.71 -1.78 4.88
C ARG A 47 -6.95 -1.43 4.08
N ARG A 48 -7.73 -2.46 3.72
CA ARG A 48 -9.01 -2.28 3.03
C ARG A 48 -10.16 -2.55 3.98
N SER A 49 -11.10 -1.62 4.06
CA SER A 49 -12.35 -1.79 4.81
C SER A 49 -13.28 -2.77 4.11
N ARG A 50 -14.27 -3.30 4.85
CA ARG A 50 -15.35 -4.14 4.30
C ARG A 50 -16.11 -3.47 3.16
N PHE A 51 -16.15 -2.14 3.17
CA PHE A 51 -16.81 -1.32 2.16
C PHE A 51 -15.91 -1.00 0.95
N GLY A 52 -14.74 -1.63 0.84
CA GLY A 52 -13.80 -1.42 -0.26
C GLY A 52 -12.94 -0.15 -0.16
N LYS A 53 -13.20 0.73 0.80
CA LYS A 53 -12.37 1.93 1.04
C LYS A 53 -11.03 1.54 1.67
N THR A 54 -9.97 2.12 1.15
CA THR A 54 -8.61 1.96 1.69
C THR A 54 -8.38 2.98 2.81
N PHE A 55 -7.72 2.54 3.87
CA PHE A 55 -7.28 3.37 5.00
C PHE A 55 -5.89 2.92 5.45
N HIS A 56 -5.16 3.77 6.15
CA HIS A 56 -3.87 3.43 6.73
C HIS A 56 -3.98 3.39 8.25
N SER A 57 -3.55 2.29 8.87
CA SER A 57 -3.58 2.11 10.32
C SER A 57 -2.21 1.74 10.84
N CYS A 58 -1.92 2.06 12.10
CA CYS A 58 -0.69 1.56 12.73
C CYS A 58 -0.67 0.02 12.76
N ASP A 59 0.48 -0.56 12.44
CA ASP A 59 0.81 -1.98 12.62
C ASP A 59 0.68 -2.46 14.07
N ARG A 60 0.91 -1.58 15.05
CA ARG A 60 0.83 -1.87 16.49
C ARG A 60 -0.58 -1.87 17.08
N TYR A 61 -1.63 -2.01 16.29
CA TYR A 61 -2.96 -2.24 16.83
C TYR A 61 -2.99 -3.56 17.63
N PRO A 62 -3.54 -3.61 18.87
CA PRO A 62 -4.41 -2.64 19.54
C PRO A 62 -3.72 -1.57 20.39
N ASP A 63 -2.40 -1.64 20.62
CA ASP A 63 -1.64 -0.67 21.42
C ASP A 63 -1.70 0.75 20.83
N CYS A 64 -1.76 0.86 19.50
CA CYS A 64 -1.89 2.11 18.78
C CYS A 64 -3.09 2.07 17.82
N GLN A 65 -4.13 2.87 18.10
CA GLN A 65 -5.37 2.94 17.32
C GLN A 65 -5.36 4.09 16.28
N PHE A 66 -4.17 4.58 15.91
CA PHE A 66 -4.04 5.64 14.93
C PHE A 66 -4.47 5.16 13.53
N VAL A 67 -5.39 5.89 12.91
CA VAL A 67 -5.95 5.58 11.59
C VAL A 67 -6.13 6.86 10.77
N ILE A 68 -5.79 6.81 9.49
CA ILE A 68 -6.04 7.88 8.52
C ILE A 68 -6.68 7.32 7.26
N ASN A 69 -7.58 8.09 6.65
CA ASN A 69 -8.27 7.69 5.41
C ASN A 69 -7.53 8.15 4.14
N PHE A 70 -6.59 9.08 4.28
CA PHE A 70 -5.82 9.62 3.16
C PHE A 70 -4.56 8.80 2.95
N LYS A 71 -4.11 8.68 1.68
CA LYS A 71 -2.80 8.11 1.36
C LYS A 71 -1.72 9.04 1.92
N PRO A 72 -0.94 8.61 2.93
CA PRO A 72 0.17 9.41 3.40
C PRO A 72 1.26 9.39 2.32
N VAL A 73 1.46 10.52 1.65
CA VAL A 73 2.60 10.70 0.76
C VAL A 73 3.83 10.91 1.64
N ALA A 74 4.82 10.03 1.52
CA ALA A 74 6.15 10.29 2.03
C ALA A 74 6.68 11.49 1.25
N ALA A 75 6.52 12.68 1.81
CA ALA A 75 7.13 13.88 1.27
C ALA A 75 8.64 13.73 1.47
N ASN A 76 9.30 13.03 0.54
CA ASN A 76 10.70 13.22 0.29
C ASN A 76 10.85 14.69 -0.10
N ALA A 77 11.20 15.50 0.89
CA ALA A 77 11.61 16.87 0.73
C ALA A 77 12.93 16.90 -0.05
N LEU A 78 12.85 16.72 -1.37
CA LEU A 78 13.84 17.25 -2.29
C LEU A 78 13.23 18.51 -2.88
N ASN A 79 13.58 19.64 -2.25
CA ASN A 79 13.54 21.00 -2.79
C ASN A 79 12.36 21.32 -3.72
N ALA A 80 11.27 21.80 -3.11
CA ALA A 80 10.40 22.79 -3.75
C ALA A 80 10.57 24.18 -3.11
N ILE A 81 11.74 24.43 -2.52
CA ILE A 81 12.26 25.79 -2.36
C ILE A 81 13.02 26.07 -3.67
N THR A 82 12.80 27.25 -4.25
CA THR A 82 13.45 27.79 -5.46
C THR A 82 12.73 27.53 -6.79
N ARG A 83 11.63 28.25 -7.02
CA ARG A 83 11.66 29.42 -7.92
C ARG A 83 10.29 30.11 -8.02
N CYS A 84 10.32 31.38 -7.62
CA CYS A 84 9.51 32.52 -8.05
C CYS A 84 8.00 32.46 -7.79
#